data_AF-A0A7J2HTG5-F1
#
_entry.id   AF-A0A7J2HTG5-F1
#
_cell.length_a   1.000
_cell.length_b   1.000
_cell.length_c   1.000
_cell.angle_alpha   90.00
_cell.angle_beta   90.00
_cell.angle_gamma   90.00
#
_symmetry.space_group_name_H-M   'P 1'
#
loop_
_entity.id
_entity.type
_entity.pdbx_description
1 polymer ?
#
loop_
_entity_poly.entity_id
_entity_poly.type
_entity_poly.pdbx_seq_one_letter_code
_entity_poly.pdbx_strand_id
1 'polypeptide(L)'
;MLGEALALLAALCWAVGAGFYKRSMRSVNPIGLNLVRSVPATAFLFAVTLAFGRLDHFGRLDPMTAVYVIGASVISWLAGDTLYFFGLRSIGVSRAVPIAYSYPLFLLPMSTWLLREPFGCETLAGTLMIVLAIWLISR
;
A
#
# COMPACT_ATOMS: atom_id res chain seq x y z
N MET A 1 -5.28 20.79 -7.08
CA MET A 1 -4.16 20.51 -8.01
C MET A 1 -2.95 19.83 -7.35
N LEU A 2 -2.48 20.25 -6.16
CA LEU A 2 -1.30 19.61 -5.53
C LEU A 2 -1.54 18.14 -5.15
N GLY A 3 -2.72 17.81 -4.61
CA GLY A 3 -3.05 16.44 -4.21
C GLY A 3 -3.14 15.50 -5.41
N GLU A 4 -3.70 15.97 -6.52
CA GLU A 4 -3.84 15.27 -7.78
C GLU A 4 -2.46 14.99 -8.41
N ALA A 5 -1.56 15.97 -8.40
CA ALA A 5 -0.18 15.80 -8.85
C ALA A 5 0.58 14.78 -7.98
N LEU A 6 0.44 14.85 -6.65
CA LEU A 6 1.04 13.88 -5.73
C LEU A 6 0.47 12.47 -5.92
N ALA A 7 -0.83 12.34 -6.22
CA ALA A 7 -1.46 11.06 -6.50
C ALA A 7 -0.92 10.43 -7.79
N LEU A 8 -0.75 11.22 -8.86
CA LEU A 8 -0.13 10.76 -10.10
C LEU A 8 1.33 10.35 -9.90
N LEU A 9 2.09 11.13 -9.13
CA LEU A 9 3.47 10.77 -8.78
C LEU A 9 3.52 9.47 -7.98
N ALA A 10 2.63 9.29 -7.01
CA ALA A 10 2.51 8.05 -6.26
C ALA A 10 2.18 6.86 -7.18
N ALA A 11 1.24 7.02 -8.12
CA ALA A 11 0.90 5.98 -9.09
C ALA A 11 2.10 5.60 -9.98
N LEU A 12 2.88 6.59 -10.43
CA LEU A 12 4.11 6.35 -11.19
C LEU A 12 5.15 5.58 -10.36
N CYS A 13 5.39 6.00 -9.11
CA CYS A 13 6.31 5.31 -8.19
C CYS A 13 5.89 3.84 -7.96
N TRP A 14 4.59 3.60 -7.76
CA TRP A 14 4.06 2.24 -7.59
C TRP A 14 4.19 1.39 -8.86
N ALA A 15 3.89 1.94 -10.03
CA ALA A 15 4.01 1.24 -11.31
C ALA A 15 5.47 0.82 -11.60
N VAL A 16 6.42 1.74 -11.42
CA VAL A 16 7.86 1.47 -11.60
C VAL A 16 8.35 0.49 -10.53
N GLY A 17 7.95 0.68 -9.27
CA GLY A 17 8.31 -0.18 -8.16
C GLY A 17 7.91 -1.65 -8.37
N ALA A 18 6.70 -1.90 -8.86
CA ALA A 18 6.23 -3.26 -9.16
C ALA A 18 7.13 -3.98 -10.19
N GLY A 19 7.64 -3.25 -11.18
CA GLY A 19 8.62 -3.76 -12.14
C GLY A 19 9.93 -4.19 -11.47
N PHE A 20 10.48 -3.34 -10.59
CA PHE A 20 11.67 -3.67 -9.81
C PHE A 20 11.43 -4.87 -8.89
N TYR A 21 10.30 -4.94 -8.20
CA TYR A 21 9.95 -6.08 -7.34
C TYR A 21 9.96 -7.39 -8.12
N LYS A 22 9.29 -7.43 -9.28
CA LYS A 22 9.27 -8.64 -10.13
C LYS A 22 10.67 -9.04 -10.60
N ARG A 23 11.53 -8.08 -10.94
CA ARG A 23 12.93 -8.35 -11.31
C ARG A 23 13.71 -8.95 -10.15
N SER A 24 13.62 -8.33 -8.96
CA SER A 24 14.35 -8.74 -7.76
C SER A 24 13.91 -10.08 -7.18
N MET A 25 12.67 -10.48 -7.40
CA MET A 25 12.14 -11.80 -7.01
C MET A 25 12.80 -12.99 -7.75
N ARG A 26 13.61 -12.74 -8.79
CA ARG A 26 14.41 -13.79 -9.43
C ARG A 26 15.59 -14.26 -8.56
N SER A 27 16.06 -13.40 -7.68
CA SER A 27 17.28 -13.58 -6.88
C SER A 27 17.04 -13.54 -5.37
N VAL A 28 15.91 -12.99 -4.92
CA VAL A 28 15.60 -12.76 -3.51
C VAL A 28 14.20 -13.29 -3.21
N ASN A 29 14.03 -13.90 -2.03
CA ASN A 29 12.72 -14.36 -1.57
C ASN A 29 11.80 -13.16 -1.20
N PRO A 30 10.47 -13.36 -1.14
CA PRO A 30 9.51 -12.28 -0.82
C PRO A 30 9.82 -11.52 0.48
N ILE A 31 10.26 -12.25 1.52
CA ILE A 31 10.60 -11.66 2.83
C ILE A 31 11.85 -10.79 2.73
N GLY A 32 12.91 -11.26 2.07
CA GLY A 32 14.14 -10.50 1.87
C GLY A 32 13.91 -9.25 1.02
N LEU A 33 13.02 -9.32 0.03
CA LEU A 33 12.63 -8.15 -0.75
C LEU A 33 11.95 -7.08 0.12
N ASN A 34 11.08 -7.50 1.04
CA ASN A 34 10.47 -6.59 2.01
C ASN A 34 11.50 -5.93 2.92
N LEU A 35 12.50 -6.67 3.41
CA LEU A 35 13.57 -6.08 4.22
C LEU A 35 14.38 -5.04 3.45
N VAL A 36 14.78 -5.35 2.21
CA VAL A 36 15.52 -4.43 1.34
C VAL A 36 14.69 -3.18 1.02
N ARG A 37 13.36 -3.31 0.88
CA ARG A 37 12.44 -2.19 0.68
C ARG A 37 12.27 -1.34 1.95
N SER A 38 12.07 -1.99 3.10
CA SER A 38 11.68 -1.32 4.34
C SER A 38 12.85 -0.65 5.06
N VAL A 39 14.06 -1.20 5.02
CA VAL A 39 15.22 -0.61 5.73
C VAL A 39 15.55 0.82 5.25
N PRO A 40 15.71 1.07 3.93
CA PRO A 40 15.94 2.44 3.43
C PRO A 40 14.76 3.36 3.71
N ALA A 41 13.52 2.86 3.61
CA ALA A 41 12.33 3.64 3.89
C ALA A 41 12.28 4.07 5.37
N THR A 42 12.56 3.16 6.30
CA THR A 42 12.65 3.45 7.73
C THR A 42 13.76 4.45 8.02
N ALA A 43 14.95 4.26 7.44
CA ALA A 43 16.07 5.20 7.63
C ALA A 43 15.72 6.61 7.12
N PHE A 44 15.09 6.71 5.94
CA PHE A 44 14.63 7.98 5.38
C PHE A 44 13.56 8.63 6.26
N LEU A 45 12.52 7.90 6.66
CA LEU A 45 11.44 8.42 7.52
C LEU A 45 11.98 8.84 8.90
N PHE A 46 12.95 8.10 9.44
CA PHE A 46 13.62 8.48 10.68
C PHE A 46 14.43 9.77 10.52
N ALA A 47 15.20 9.91 9.44
CA ALA A 47 15.94 11.14 9.13
C ALA A 47 15.01 12.34 8.94
N VAL A 48 13.88 12.17 8.27
CA VAL A 48 12.82 13.19 8.17
C VAL A 48 12.30 13.56 9.55
N THR A 49 11.98 12.58 10.39
CA THR A 49 11.48 12.83 11.75
C THR A 49 12.48 13.61 12.61
N LEU A 50 13.76 13.28 12.48
CA LEU A 50 14.87 14.00 13.11
C LEU A 50 14.97 15.44 12.59
N ALA A 51 14.93 15.65 11.27
CA ALA A 51 15.04 16.97 10.65
C ALA A 51 13.89 17.91 11.06
N PHE A 52 12.70 17.37 11.30
CA PHE A 52 11.55 18.13 11.79
C PHE A 52 11.50 18.27 13.33
N GLY A 53 12.49 17.74 14.06
CA GLY A 53 12.57 17.85 15.52
C GLY A 53 11.39 17.16 16.23
N ARG A 54 10.86 16.06 15.67
CA ARG A 54 9.66 15.38 16.18
C ARG A 54 9.96 14.11 16.99
N LEU A 55 11.18 13.94 17.47
CA LEU A 55 11.58 12.74 18.21
C LEU A 55 10.81 12.56 19.53
N ASP A 56 10.41 13.67 20.15
CA ASP A 56 9.63 13.70 21.39
C ASP A 56 8.23 13.08 21.24
N HIS A 57 7.73 12.89 20.01
CA HIS A 57 6.49 12.13 19.78
C HIS A 57 6.63 10.65 20.12
N PHE A 58 7.82 10.05 20.02
CA PHE A 58 8.02 8.65 20.41
C PHE A 58 7.80 8.44 21.92
N GLY A 59 8.21 9.40 22.75
CA GLY A 59 8.00 9.34 24.20
C GLY A 59 6.55 9.63 24.63
N ARG A 60 5.74 10.20 23.74
CA ARG A 60 4.31 10.50 23.98
C ARG A 60 3.37 9.46 23.34
N LEU A 61 3.93 8.44 22.69
CA LEU A 61 3.15 7.44 21.99
C LEU A 61 2.40 6.57 23.01
N ASP A 62 1.08 6.52 22.87
CA ASP A 62 0.25 5.65 23.67
C ASP A 62 0.58 4.15 23.37
N PRO A 63 0.80 3.30 24.40
CA PRO A 63 1.18 1.91 24.20
C PRO A 63 0.14 1.10 23.40
N MET A 64 -1.15 1.40 23.57
CA MET A 64 -2.22 0.68 22.84
C MET A 64 -2.17 1.05 21.35
N THR A 65 -1.96 2.33 21.04
CA THR A 65 -1.76 2.80 19.67
C THR A 65 -0.55 2.11 19.02
N ALA A 66 0.55 1.96 19.76
CA ALA A 66 1.72 1.22 19.29
C ALA A 66 1.38 -0.24 18.95
N VAL A 67 0.62 -0.93 19.81
CA VAL A 67 0.16 -2.31 19.56
C VAL A 67 -0.68 -2.40 18.29
N TYR A 68 -1.63 -1.47 18.08
CA TYR A 68 -2.44 -1.46 16.85
C TYR A 68 -1.60 -1.22 15.59
N VAL A 69 -0.66 -0.27 15.63
CA VAL A 69 0.22 0.02 14.49
C VAL A 69 1.11 -1.17 14.17
N ILE A 70 1.71 -1.80 15.19
CA ILE A 70 2.55 -2.99 15.02
C ILE A 70 1.72 -4.15 14.47
N GLY A 71 0.55 -4.42 15.05
CA GLY A 71 -0.35 -5.48 14.59
C GLY A 71 -0.79 -5.29 13.14
N ALA A 72 -1.23 -4.08 12.77
CA ALA A 72 -1.59 -3.73 11.40
C ALA A 72 -0.40 -3.85 10.44
N SER A 73 0.80 -3.46 10.88
CA SER A 73 2.03 -3.58 10.09
C SER A 73 2.41 -5.05 9.85
N VAL A 74 2.28 -5.92 10.86
CA VAL A 74 2.53 -7.35 10.69
C VAL A 74 1.54 -7.95 9.70
N ILE A 75 0.24 -7.68 9.83
CA ILE A 75 -0.77 -8.22 8.92
C ILE A 75 -0.53 -7.74 7.48
N SER A 76 -0.33 -6.44 7.29
CA SER A 76 -0.15 -5.84 5.96
C SER A 76 1.17 -6.25 5.32
N TRP A 77 2.29 -6.16 6.03
CA TRP A 77 3.61 -6.43 5.45
C TRP A 77 3.97 -7.92 5.41
N LEU A 78 3.54 -8.71 6.40
CA LEU A 78 3.84 -10.14 6.38
C LEU A 78 2.86 -10.88 5.48
N ALA A 79 1.55 -10.74 5.69
CA ALA A 79 0.57 -11.48 4.91
C ALA A 79 0.27 -10.78 3.57
N GLY A 80 -0.04 -9.48 3.61
CA GLY A 80 -0.42 -8.71 2.42
C GLY A 80 0.67 -8.66 1.36
N ASP A 81 1.87 -8.16 1.69
CA ASP A 81 2.96 -8.08 0.70
C ASP A 81 3.42 -9.46 0.23
N THR A 82 3.43 -10.49 1.09
CA THR A 82 3.81 -11.84 0.65
C THR A 82 2.83 -12.39 -0.39
N LEU A 83 1.52 -12.21 -0.18
CA LEU A 83 0.49 -12.58 -1.15
C LEU A 83 0.61 -11.77 -2.44
N TYR A 84 0.88 -10.46 -2.32
CA TYR A 84 1.09 -9.58 -3.47
C TYR A 84 2.32 -10.00 -4.29
N PHE A 85 3.45 -10.29 -3.63
CA PHE A 85 4.67 -10.78 -4.28
C PHE A 85 4.47 -12.15 -4.91
N PHE A 86 3.72 -13.04 -4.26
CA PHE A 86 3.32 -14.31 -4.86
C PHE A 86 2.51 -14.10 -6.15
N GLY A 87 1.53 -13.20 -6.13
CA GLY A 87 0.77 -12.80 -7.32
C GLY A 87 1.66 -12.23 -8.43
N LEU A 88 2.59 -11.33 -8.09
CA LEU A 88 3.54 -10.78 -9.05
C LEU A 88 4.42 -11.86 -9.71
N ARG A 89 4.77 -12.93 -8.96
CA ARG A 89 5.55 -14.06 -9.47
C ARG A 89 4.72 -14.99 -10.37
N SER A 90 3.47 -15.26 -10.00
CA SER A 90 2.63 -16.25 -10.68
C SER A 90 1.98 -15.73 -11.96
N ILE A 91 1.39 -14.52 -11.93
CA ILE A 91 0.63 -13.95 -13.05
C ILE A 91 1.27 -12.69 -13.65
N GLY A 92 2.40 -12.23 -13.09
CA GLY A 92 3.16 -11.10 -13.58
C GLY A 92 2.56 -9.73 -13.20
N VAL A 93 3.37 -8.67 -13.39
CA VAL A 93 3.02 -7.28 -13.03
C VAL A 93 1.72 -6.81 -13.71
N SER A 94 1.57 -7.06 -15.01
CA SER A 94 0.43 -6.56 -15.80
C SER A 94 -0.93 -7.07 -15.34
N ARG A 95 -0.99 -8.22 -14.65
CA ARG A 95 -2.26 -8.77 -14.10
C ARG A 95 -2.33 -8.66 -12.58
N ALA A 96 -1.24 -8.94 -11.86
CA ALA A 96 -1.25 -8.89 -10.40
C ALA A 96 -1.51 -7.48 -9.85
N VAL A 97 -0.95 -6.45 -10.48
CA VAL A 97 -1.07 -5.07 -9.99
C VAL A 97 -2.50 -4.53 -10.13
N PRO A 98 -3.16 -4.62 -11.31
CA PRO A 98 -4.56 -4.21 -11.43
C PRO A 98 -5.49 -4.98 -10.48
N ILE A 99 -5.31 -6.30 -10.33
CA ILE A 99 -6.12 -7.11 -9.42
C ILE A 99 -5.93 -6.64 -7.97
N ALA A 100 -4.70 -6.34 -7.54
CA ALA A 100 -4.45 -5.80 -6.21
C ALA A 100 -5.15 -4.44 -5.98
N TYR A 101 -5.25 -3.61 -7.02
CA TYR A 101 -5.97 -2.33 -6.97
C TYR A 101 -7.50 -2.48 -6.94
N SER A 102 -8.04 -3.69 -6.94
CA SER A 102 -9.47 -3.94 -6.70
C SER A 102 -9.87 -3.79 -5.23
N TYR A 103 -8.92 -3.47 -4.34
CA TYR A 103 -9.16 -3.23 -2.92
C TYR A 103 -10.31 -2.25 -2.60
N PRO A 104 -10.64 -1.22 -3.42
CA PRO A 104 -11.78 -0.34 -3.13
C PRO A 104 -13.10 -1.09 -2.97
N LEU A 105 -13.28 -2.25 -3.64
CA LEU A 105 -14.46 -3.11 -3.46
C LEU A 105 -14.63 -3.60 -2.02
N PHE A 106 -13.51 -3.83 -1.33
CA PHE A 106 -13.51 -4.28 0.06
C PHE A 106 -13.41 -3.09 1.02
N LEU A 107 -12.65 -2.06 0.64
CA LEU A 107 -12.40 -0.90 1.48
C LEU A 107 -13.67 -0.09 1.75
N LEU A 108 -14.52 0.14 0.75
CA LEU A 108 -15.76 0.92 0.90
C LEU A 108 -16.74 0.32 1.92
N PRO A 109 -17.15 -0.96 1.81
CA PRO A 109 -18.02 -1.56 2.82
C PRO A 109 -17.33 -1.67 4.18
N MET A 110 -16.01 -1.91 4.23
CA MET A 110 -15.28 -1.94 5.49
C MET A 110 -15.20 -0.56 6.16
N SER A 111 -14.95 0.52 5.42
CA SER A 111 -14.84 1.86 6.00
C SER A 111 -16.20 2.37 6.48
N THR A 112 -17.26 2.06 5.74
CA THR A 112 -18.63 2.41 6.15
C THR A 112 -19.09 1.62 7.37
N TRP A 113 -18.75 0.34 7.47
CA TRP A 113 -19.12 -0.48 8.63
C TRP A 113 -18.25 -0.21 9.87
N LEU A 114 -16.93 -0.15 9.71
CA LEU A 114 -15.97 -0.07 10.81
C LEU A 114 -15.70 1.38 11.25
N LEU A 115 -15.49 2.30 10.30
CA LEU A 115 -15.21 3.71 10.59
C LEU A 115 -16.48 4.59 10.60
N ARG A 116 -17.64 4.03 10.20
CA ARG A 116 -18.91 4.76 10.09
C ARG A 116 -18.82 5.99 9.18
N GLU A 117 -17.95 5.92 8.17
CA GLU A 117 -17.79 7.00 7.21
C GLU A 117 -19.01 7.08 6.28
N PRO A 118 -19.64 8.26 6.12
CA PRO A 118 -20.67 8.43 5.11
C PRO A 118 -20.03 8.38 3.72
N PHE A 119 -20.61 7.62 2.80
CA PHE A 119 -20.17 7.61 1.41
C PHE A 119 -21.19 8.34 0.53
N GLY A 120 -20.69 9.21 -0.33
CA GLY A 120 -21.50 9.89 -1.35
C GLY A 120 -21.68 9.03 -2.60
N CYS A 121 -22.68 9.38 -3.41
CA CYS A 121 -22.89 8.76 -4.73
C CYS A 121 -21.65 8.89 -5.64
N GLU A 122 -20.87 9.97 -5.48
CA GLU A 122 -19.63 10.20 -6.23
C GLU A 122 -18.56 9.15 -5.91
N THR A 123 -18.38 8.81 -4.62
CA THR A 123 -17.42 7.79 -4.17
C THR A 123 -17.79 6.40 -4.72
N LEU A 124 -19.09 6.10 -4.76
CA LEU A 124 -19.60 4.86 -5.33
C LEU A 124 -19.34 4.81 -6.85
N ALA A 125 -19.66 5.89 -7.57
CA ALA A 125 -19.41 5.98 -9.01
C ALA A 125 -17.92 5.84 -9.34
N GLY A 126 -17.04 6.53 -8.62
CA GLY A 126 -15.58 6.41 -8.79
C GLY A 126 -15.09 4.99 -8.53
N THR A 127 -15.64 4.31 -7.52
CA THR A 127 -15.29 2.92 -7.22
C THR A 127 -15.72 1.97 -8.33
N LEU A 128 -16.93 2.12 -8.84
CA LEU A 128 -17.41 1.32 -9.98
C LEU A 128 -16.53 1.56 -11.23
N MET A 129 -16.12 2.80 -11.49
CA MET A 129 -15.20 3.12 -12.58
C MET A 129 -13.83 2.47 -12.41
N ILE A 130 -13.25 2.49 -11.20
CA ILE A 130 -11.98 1.81 -10.89
C ILE A 130 -12.10 0.30 -11.17
N VAL A 131 -13.19 -0.31 -10.72
CA VAL A 131 -13.43 -1.75 -10.89
C VAL A 131 -13.59 -2.12 -12.37
N LEU A 132 -14.34 -1.32 -13.13
CA LEU A 132 -14.50 -1.50 -14.58
C LEU A 132 -13.16 -1.36 -15.31
N ALA A 133 -12.34 -0.37 -14.95
CA ALA A 133 -11.02 -0.18 -15.53
C ALA A 133 -10.10 -1.39 -15.24
N ILE A 134 -10.10 -1.89 -14.01
CA ILE A 134 -9.31 -3.07 -13.62
C ILE A 134 -9.77 -4.30 -14.38
N TRP A 135 -11.08 -4.51 -14.53
CA TRP A 135 -11.64 -5.62 -15.30
C TRP A 135 -11.18 -5.58 -16.76
N LEU A 136 -11.21 -4.41 -17.38
CA LEU A 136 -10.77 -4.22 -18.77
C LEU A 136 -9.28 -4.51 -18.97
N ILE A 137 -8.44 -4.08 -18.02
CA ILE A 137 -6.98 -4.30 -18.07
C ILE A 137 -6.61 -5.76 -17.79
N SER A 138 -7.38 -6.45 -16.96
CA SER A 138 -7.07 -7.81 -16.50
C SER A 138 -7.52 -8.91 -17.47
N ARG A 139 -8.34 -8.57 -18.47
CA ARG A 139 -8.78 -9.47 -19.54
C ARG A 139 -7.65 -9.73 -20.55
#